data_AF-A0A8J6BNB3-F1
#
_entry.id   AF-A0A8J6BNB3-F1
#
_cell.length_a   1.000
_cell.length_b   1.000
_cell.length_c   1.000
_cell.angle_alpha   90.00
_cell.angle_beta   90.00
_cell.angle_gamma   90.00
#
_symmetry.space_group_name_H-M   'P 1'
#
loop_
_entity.id
_entity.type
_entity.pdbx_description
1 polymer ?
#
loop_
_entity_poly.entity_id
_entity_poly.type
_entity_poly.pdbx_seq_one_letter_code
_entity_poly.pdbx_strand_id
1 'polypeptide(L)'
;MASPAASASSDSEMTHLSQRDAAEIDQQLMGPLGFSVDQLMELAGLSVAAAVAEVYKLGEYTRVLIICGPGNNGGDGLVAARHLYHFGYKPYVCYPKRTPNPLYSGLVTQLESLAILFVSVEDLPGNLSEEFDIIIDAMFGFSFHGTPRPPFDDLIHRLVSLSVIGNSAKRPAIVSIDIPSGWHVEEGDVNGEGFKPDMLVSLTVPKLCARKFTGPNHFLGGRFVPPPILRKYRLHLPPYPGTSMCVRIGKAPSVDISSLRENYISPELLENQVMSDPFDQFIRWFDEAVTAGLREPNAMALTTANKEGKVSSRMVLLKGVDKQGFVW
;
A
#
# COMPACT_ATOMS: atom_id res chain seq x y z
N MET A 1 28.85 36.37 14.28
CA MET A 1 27.65 36.17 15.13
C MET A 1 26.70 35.26 14.37
N ALA A 2 26.78 33.96 14.63
CA ALA A 2 25.92 32.96 14.00
C ALA A 2 24.62 32.85 14.82
N SER A 3 23.49 32.97 14.14
CA SER A 3 22.15 32.81 14.72
C SER A 3 21.94 31.35 15.12
N PRO A 4 21.47 31.04 16.35
CA PRO A 4 21.17 29.67 16.71
C PRO A 4 19.89 29.23 16.01
N ALA A 5 19.98 28.07 15.34
CA ALA A 5 18.85 27.35 14.78
C ALA A 5 17.82 27.06 15.89
N ALA A 6 16.56 27.39 15.62
CA ALA A 6 15.45 27.01 16.47
C ALA A 6 15.34 25.48 16.49
N SER A 7 15.61 24.90 17.66
CA SER A 7 15.31 23.52 17.99
C SER A 7 13.80 23.30 17.93
N ALA A 8 13.31 22.57 16.92
CA ALA A 8 11.94 22.10 16.91
C ALA A 8 11.79 20.96 17.91
N SER A 9 11.46 21.30 19.15
CA SER A 9 11.03 20.35 20.19
C SER A 9 9.55 20.58 20.51
N SER A 10 8.67 19.76 19.94
CA SER A 10 7.46 19.30 20.63
C SER A 10 6.95 18.04 19.91
N ASP A 11 7.30 16.89 20.46
CA ASP A 11 6.80 15.57 20.04
C ASP A 11 5.34 15.42 20.54
N SER A 12 4.43 16.22 19.97
CA SER A 12 3.01 16.14 20.32
C SER A 12 2.43 14.86 19.71
N GLU A 13 1.98 13.94 20.56
CA GLU A 13 1.35 12.69 20.14
C GLU A 13 0.19 12.96 19.16
N MET A 14 0.16 12.21 18.05
CA MET A 14 -0.85 12.37 17.01
C MET A 14 -2.26 12.16 17.57
N THR A 15 -3.17 13.06 17.22
CA THR A 15 -4.56 12.99 17.70
C THR A 15 -5.28 11.78 17.09
N HIS A 16 -6.02 11.06 17.93
CA HIS A 16 -6.93 9.99 17.52
C HIS A 16 -8.35 10.35 17.96
N LEU A 17 -9.35 10.07 17.11
CA LEU A 17 -10.74 10.45 17.36
C LEU A 17 -11.57 9.33 17.96
N SER A 18 -12.47 9.70 18.87
CA SER A 18 -13.62 8.90 19.23
C SER A 18 -14.57 8.74 18.04
N GLN A 19 -15.47 7.76 18.10
CA GLN A 19 -16.50 7.59 17.07
C GLN A 19 -17.37 8.85 16.96
N ARG A 20 -17.68 9.44 18.12
CA ARG A 20 -18.48 10.66 18.23
C ARG A 20 -17.78 11.86 17.57
N ASP A 21 -16.51 12.12 17.90
CA ASP A 21 -15.79 13.28 17.35
C ASP A 21 -15.61 13.15 15.84
N ALA A 22 -15.38 11.92 15.34
CA ALA A 22 -15.33 11.65 13.90
C ALA A 22 -16.65 12.03 13.22
N ALA A 23 -17.79 11.61 13.77
CA ALA A 23 -19.11 11.96 13.24
C ALA A 23 -19.38 13.48 13.28
N GLU A 24 -19.01 14.16 14.37
CA GLU A 24 -19.19 15.60 14.51
C GLU A 24 -18.32 16.42 13.55
N ILE A 25 -17.10 15.95 13.24
CA ILE A 25 -16.22 16.56 12.25
C ILE A 25 -16.78 16.37 10.84
N ASP A 26 -17.21 15.17 10.49
CA ASP A 26 -17.83 14.88 9.20
C ASP A 26 -19.08 15.75 8.96
N GLN A 27 -19.94 15.89 9.96
CA GLN A 27 -21.11 16.77 9.90
C GLN A 27 -20.71 18.24 9.69
N GLN A 28 -19.60 18.69 10.29
CA GLN A 28 -19.12 20.06 10.11
C GLN A 28 -18.53 20.32 8.73
N LEU A 29 -17.74 19.37 8.22
CA LEU A 29 -17.18 19.44 6.87
C LEU A 29 -18.30 19.53 5.84
N MET A 30 -19.29 18.63 5.93
CA MET A 30 -20.36 18.55 4.95
C MET A 30 -21.48 19.58 5.11
N GLY A 31 -21.65 20.11 6.31
CA GLY A 31 -22.66 21.13 6.60
C GLY A 31 -22.07 22.55 6.51
N PRO A 32 -21.74 23.18 7.64
CA PRO A 32 -21.29 24.58 7.69
C PRO A 32 -20.08 24.94 6.82
N LEU A 33 -19.19 23.98 6.52
CA LEU A 33 -17.98 24.22 5.72
C LEU A 33 -18.17 23.96 4.22
N GLY A 34 -19.33 23.44 3.82
CA GLY A 34 -19.77 23.40 2.43
C GLY A 34 -19.06 22.37 1.54
N PHE A 35 -18.33 21.40 2.12
CA PHE A 35 -17.84 20.27 1.33
C PHE A 35 -19.00 19.36 0.94
N SER A 36 -19.05 18.91 -0.30
CA SER A 36 -20.00 17.87 -0.68
C SER A 36 -19.42 16.47 -0.41
N VAL A 37 -20.31 15.49 -0.24
CA VAL A 37 -19.92 14.09 0.04
C VAL A 37 -19.01 13.55 -1.07
N ASP A 38 -19.35 13.82 -2.32
CA ASP A 38 -18.58 13.39 -3.50
C ASP A 38 -17.16 13.99 -3.52
N GLN A 39 -16.98 15.26 -3.14
CA GLN A 39 -15.66 15.88 -3.03
C GLN A 39 -14.78 15.20 -1.98
N LEU A 40 -15.31 14.97 -0.78
CA LEU A 40 -14.55 14.34 0.30
C LEU A 40 -14.22 12.89 -0.04
N MET A 41 -15.18 12.15 -0.60
CA MET A 41 -15.03 10.77 -1.05
C MET A 41 -14.01 10.63 -2.18
N GLU A 42 -14.03 11.56 -3.14
CA GLU A 42 -13.05 11.58 -4.24
C GLU A 42 -11.62 11.73 -3.70
N LEU A 43 -11.42 12.65 -2.75
CA LEU A 43 -10.12 12.88 -2.13
C LEU A 43 -9.71 11.72 -1.21
N ALA A 44 -10.65 11.12 -0.49
CA ALA A 44 -10.41 9.97 0.37
C ALA A 44 -9.98 8.74 -0.44
N GLY A 45 -10.74 8.36 -1.47
CA GLY A 45 -10.38 7.22 -2.32
C GLY A 45 -9.09 7.46 -3.10
N LEU A 46 -8.80 8.70 -3.54
CA LEU A 46 -7.49 9.06 -4.09
C LEU A 46 -6.36 8.87 -3.08
N SER A 47 -6.53 9.29 -1.82
CA SER A 47 -5.56 9.05 -0.75
C SER A 47 -5.31 7.56 -0.51
N VAL A 48 -6.35 6.73 -0.56
CA VAL A 48 -6.23 5.27 -0.43
C VAL A 48 -5.41 4.69 -1.58
N ALA A 49 -5.78 5.00 -2.82
CA ALA A 49 -5.06 4.52 -4.00
C ALA A 49 -3.59 4.97 -3.99
N ALA A 50 -3.32 6.21 -3.58
CA ALA A 50 -1.96 6.74 -3.46
C ALA A 50 -1.14 6.00 -2.40
N ALA A 51 -1.73 5.74 -1.22
CA ALA A 51 -1.06 4.99 -0.16
C ALA A 51 -0.74 3.55 -0.59
N VAL A 52 -1.67 2.89 -1.28
CA VAL A 52 -1.46 1.56 -1.87
C VAL A 52 -0.29 1.59 -2.86
N ALA A 53 -0.26 2.56 -3.79
CA ALA A 53 0.79 2.68 -4.78
C ALA A 53 2.17 3.07 -4.20
N GLU A 54 2.18 3.76 -3.07
CA GLU A 54 3.41 4.08 -2.35
C GLU A 54 4.11 2.81 -1.84
N VAL A 55 3.35 1.79 -1.44
CA VAL A 55 3.89 0.58 -0.80
C VAL A 55 3.99 -0.61 -1.75
N TYR A 56 2.92 -0.91 -2.49
CA TYR A 56 2.80 -2.15 -3.24
C TYR A 56 3.05 -1.90 -4.72
N LYS A 57 4.28 -2.11 -5.19
CA LYS A 57 4.70 -1.69 -6.54
C LYS A 57 4.09 -2.53 -7.66
N LEU A 58 3.80 -1.86 -8.78
CA LEU A 58 3.37 -2.51 -10.02
C LEU A 58 4.40 -3.54 -10.48
N GLY A 59 3.92 -4.62 -11.11
CA GLY A 59 4.73 -5.78 -11.48
C GLY A 59 4.77 -6.84 -10.38
N GLU A 60 4.84 -6.42 -9.11
CA GLU A 60 4.79 -7.35 -7.96
C GLU A 60 3.40 -7.52 -7.38
N TYR A 61 2.61 -6.45 -7.39
CA TYR A 61 1.24 -6.37 -6.89
C TYR A 61 0.38 -5.71 -7.96
N THR A 62 -0.31 -6.50 -8.78
CA THR A 62 -1.07 -5.98 -9.92
C THR A 62 -2.57 -6.17 -9.73
N ARG A 63 -2.99 -7.34 -9.23
CA ARG A 63 -4.40 -7.73 -9.12
C ARG A 63 -4.94 -7.31 -7.76
N VAL A 64 -5.93 -6.42 -7.76
CA VAL A 64 -6.49 -5.83 -6.54
C VAL A 64 -7.96 -6.19 -6.42
N LEU A 65 -8.36 -6.86 -5.35
CA LEU A 65 -9.78 -7.03 -5.01
C LEU A 65 -10.19 -5.92 -4.04
N ILE A 66 -11.26 -5.18 -4.36
CA ILE A 66 -11.84 -4.18 -3.48
C ILE A 66 -13.22 -4.66 -3.03
N ILE A 67 -13.38 -4.88 -1.72
CA ILE A 67 -14.63 -5.35 -1.13
C ILE A 67 -15.38 -4.16 -0.54
N CYS A 68 -16.41 -3.69 -1.25
CA CYS A 68 -17.14 -2.47 -0.93
C CYS A 68 -18.39 -2.76 -0.10
N GLY A 69 -18.59 -1.99 0.97
CA GLY A 69 -19.81 -2.03 1.76
C GLY A 69 -20.89 -1.07 1.26
N PRO A 70 -22.07 -1.05 1.90
CA PRO A 70 -23.23 -0.29 1.40
C PRO A 70 -23.16 1.22 1.65
N GLY A 71 -22.19 1.72 2.42
CA GLY A 71 -22.11 3.12 2.85
C GLY A 71 -20.91 3.88 2.29
N ASN A 72 -20.55 4.98 2.96
CA ASN A 72 -19.48 5.89 2.52
C ASN A 72 -18.15 5.16 2.33
N ASN A 73 -17.76 4.27 3.26
CA ASN A 73 -16.52 3.49 3.14
C ASN A 73 -16.47 2.66 1.85
N GLY A 74 -17.61 2.11 1.43
CA GLY A 74 -17.72 1.43 0.14
C GLY A 74 -17.56 2.39 -1.04
N GLY A 75 -18.14 3.59 -0.94
CA GLY A 75 -17.91 4.66 -1.90
C GLY A 75 -16.43 5.06 -2.03
N ASP A 76 -15.71 5.19 -0.91
CA ASP A 76 -14.26 5.42 -0.88
C ASP A 76 -13.51 4.29 -1.59
N GLY A 77 -13.93 3.03 -1.38
CA GLY A 77 -13.43 1.86 -2.10
C GLY A 77 -13.68 1.91 -3.61
N LEU A 78 -14.86 2.32 -4.05
CA LEU A 78 -15.17 2.49 -5.48
C LEU A 78 -14.29 3.57 -6.12
N VAL A 79 -14.10 4.70 -5.45
CA VAL A 79 -13.18 5.76 -5.90
C VAL A 79 -11.74 5.24 -5.95
N ALA A 80 -11.30 4.53 -4.91
CA ALA A 80 -9.96 3.94 -4.87
C ALA A 80 -9.74 2.95 -6.03
N ALA A 81 -10.74 2.12 -6.35
CA ALA A 81 -10.69 1.21 -7.50
C ALA A 81 -10.48 1.97 -8.82
N ARG A 82 -11.19 3.09 -9.03
CA ARG A 82 -11.00 3.94 -10.23
C ARG A 82 -9.58 4.51 -10.30
N HIS A 83 -9.06 5.06 -9.22
CA HIS A 83 -7.71 5.62 -9.21
C HIS A 83 -6.64 4.55 -9.39
N LEU A 84 -6.80 3.38 -8.77
CA LEU A 84 -5.88 2.26 -8.94
C LEU A 84 -5.84 1.77 -10.39
N TYR A 85 -6.96 1.76 -11.10
CA TYR A 85 -6.97 1.51 -12.54
C TYR A 85 -6.11 2.54 -13.29
N HIS A 86 -6.30 3.84 -13.02
CA HIS A 86 -5.50 4.89 -13.65
C HIS A 86 -4.02 4.86 -13.26
N PHE A 87 -3.69 4.27 -12.11
CA PHE A 87 -2.31 4.04 -11.68
C PHE A 87 -1.70 2.79 -12.31
N GLY A 88 -2.45 1.99 -13.08
CA GLY A 88 -1.95 0.82 -13.81
C GLY A 88 -2.17 -0.53 -13.11
N TYR A 89 -2.88 -0.55 -11.99
CA TYR A 89 -3.32 -1.81 -11.35
C TYR A 89 -4.49 -2.43 -12.13
N LYS A 90 -4.79 -3.69 -11.81
CA LYS A 90 -5.96 -4.42 -12.32
C LYS A 90 -6.97 -4.63 -11.18
N PRO A 91 -7.86 -3.65 -10.92
CA PRO A 91 -8.85 -3.76 -9.87
C PRO A 91 -10.03 -4.66 -10.27
N TYR A 92 -10.59 -5.33 -9.27
CA TYR A 92 -11.82 -6.12 -9.28
C TYR A 92 -12.66 -5.67 -8.08
N VAL A 93 -13.98 -5.53 -8.24
CA VAL A 93 -14.85 -5.00 -7.19
C VAL A 93 -15.88 -6.02 -6.76
N CYS A 94 -15.88 -6.39 -5.48
CA CYS A 94 -16.99 -7.10 -4.86
C CYS A 94 -17.87 -6.08 -4.13
N TYR A 95 -19.07 -5.81 -4.66
CA TYR A 95 -20.01 -4.84 -4.08
C TYR A 95 -21.39 -5.47 -3.86
N PRO A 96 -21.54 -6.31 -2.82
CA PRO A 96 -22.69 -7.20 -2.65
C PRO A 96 -24.00 -6.50 -2.28
N LYS A 97 -23.91 -5.37 -1.56
CA LYS A 97 -25.10 -4.57 -1.16
C LYS A 97 -24.95 -3.16 -1.66
N ARG A 98 -25.57 -2.87 -2.81
CA ARG A 98 -25.58 -1.54 -3.42
C ARG A 98 -26.71 -0.71 -2.85
N THR A 99 -26.38 0.39 -2.17
CA THR A 99 -27.39 1.34 -1.69
C THR A 99 -27.92 2.16 -2.86
N PRO A 100 -29.24 2.31 -3.03
CA PRO A 100 -29.83 3.11 -4.11
C PRO A 100 -29.62 4.60 -3.85
N ASN A 101 -28.41 5.08 -4.15
CA ASN A 101 -27.99 6.46 -4.02
C ASN A 101 -27.34 6.90 -5.36
N PRO A 102 -27.74 8.04 -5.95
CA PRO A 102 -27.19 8.52 -7.22
C PRO A 102 -25.66 8.65 -7.24
N LEU A 103 -25.05 9.00 -6.11
CA LEU A 103 -23.59 9.08 -5.97
C LEU A 103 -22.95 7.71 -6.24
N TYR A 104 -23.40 6.66 -5.53
CA TYR A 104 -22.85 5.32 -5.68
C TYR A 104 -23.16 4.73 -7.06
N SER A 105 -24.36 4.96 -7.59
CA SER A 105 -24.69 4.56 -8.96
C SER A 105 -23.76 5.22 -9.98
N GLY A 106 -23.46 6.51 -9.82
CA GLY A 106 -22.49 7.22 -10.66
C GLY A 106 -21.08 6.63 -10.58
N LEU A 107 -20.60 6.31 -9.36
CA LEU A 107 -19.31 5.65 -9.16
C LEU A 107 -19.27 4.27 -9.84
N VAL A 108 -20.32 3.47 -9.70
CA VAL A 108 -20.43 2.18 -10.39
C VAL A 108 -20.34 2.35 -11.91
N THR A 109 -21.11 3.29 -12.48
CA THR A 109 -21.06 3.58 -13.93
C THR A 109 -19.66 3.99 -14.38
N GLN A 110 -18.93 4.78 -13.59
CA GLN A 110 -17.55 5.14 -13.90
C GLN A 110 -16.65 3.89 -13.96
N LEU A 111 -16.76 2.97 -13.00
CA LEU A 111 -15.97 1.74 -12.99
C LEU A 111 -16.31 0.81 -14.17
N GLU A 112 -17.61 0.66 -14.47
CA GLU A 112 -18.08 -0.10 -15.63
C GLU A 112 -17.55 0.50 -16.94
N SER A 113 -17.49 1.83 -17.07
CA SER A 113 -16.95 2.51 -18.26
C SER A 113 -15.44 2.28 -18.46
N LEU A 114 -14.72 1.95 -17.39
CA LEU A 114 -13.30 1.57 -17.41
C LEU A 114 -13.11 0.04 -17.58
N ALA A 115 -14.20 -0.70 -17.77
CA ALA A 115 -14.23 -2.16 -17.83
C ALA A 115 -13.66 -2.85 -16.57
N ILE A 116 -13.81 -2.21 -15.41
CA ILE A 116 -13.46 -2.80 -14.11
C ILE A 116 -14.53 -3.84 -13.76
N LEU A 117 -14.08 -5.07 -13.49
CA LEU A 117 -14.98 -6.20 -13.28
C LEU A 117 -15.61 -6.15 -11.88
N PHE A 118 -16.94 -6.26 -11.85
CA PHE A 118 -17.67 -6.52 -10.61
C PHE A 118 -17.86 -8.03 -10.44
N VAL A 119 -17.37 -8.56 -9.32
CA VAL A 119 -17.43 -9.99 -8.98
C VAL A 119 -18.43 -10.18 -7.85
N SER A 120 -19.34 -11.16 -7.98
CA SER A 120 -20.27 -11.52 -6.92
C SER A 120 -19.55 -12.21 -5.76
N VAL A 121 -20.20 -12.38 -4.61
CA VAL A 121 -19.57 -13.09 -3.48
C VAL A 121 -19.42 -14.58 -3.80
N GLU A 122 -20.35 -15.10 -4.58
CA GLU A 122 -20.43 -16.48 -5.02
C GLU A 122 -19.33 -16.82 -6.05
N ASP A 123 -18.96 -15.86 -6.89
CA ASP A 123 -17.93 -16.01 -7.92
C ASP A 123 -16.50 -15.74 -7.39
N LEU A 124 -16.35 -15.29 -6.14
CA LEU A 124 -15.03 -15.13 -5.53
C LEU A 124 -14.38 -16.51 -5.31
N PRO A 125 -13.09 -16.68 -5.66
CA PRO A 125 -12.40 -17.94 -5.48
C PRO A 125 -12.38 -18.34 -4.00
N GLY A 126 -12.41 -19.65 -3.74
CA GLY A 126 -12.34 -20.18 -2.38
C GLY A 126 -11.09 -19.71 -1.65
N ASN A 127 -9.96 -19.63 -2.37
CA ASN A 127 -8.73 -19.04 -1.90
C ASN A 127 -8.41 -17.73 -2.65
N LEU A 128 -8.60 -16.60 -1.97
CA LEU A 128 -8.37 -15.28 -2.56
C LEU A 128 -6.90 -15.04 -2.96
N SER A 129 -5.93 -15.79 -2.41
CA SER A 129 -4.51 -15.62 -2.74
C SER A 129 -4.12 -16.07 -4.15
N GLU A 130 -4.97 -16.88 -4.80
CA GLU A 130 -4.69 -17.39 -6.15
C GLU A 130 -4.89 -16.29 -7.21
N GLU A 131 -5.88 -15.43 -6.97
CA GLU A 131 -6.32 -14.43 -7.96
C GLU A 131 -5.92 -12.99 -7.62
N PHE A 132 -5.60 -12.70 -6.36
CA PHE A 132 -5.37 -11.33 -5.92
C PHE A 132 -4.05 -11.19 -5.17
N ASP A 133 -3.37 -10.08 -5.41
CA ASP A 133 -2.13 -9.71 -4.75
C ASP A 133 -2.39 -8.73 -3.59
N ILE A 134 -3.47 -7.95 -3.70
CA ILE A 134 -3.96 -7.00 -2.70
C ILE A 134 -5.47 -7.20 -2.51
N ILE A 135 -5.93 -7.16 -1.27
CA ILE A 135 -7.34 -7.07 -0.92
C ILE A 135 -7.57 -5.80 -0.13
N ILE A 136 -8.45 -4.93 -0.64
CA ILE A 136 -8.87 -3.70 0.01
C ILE A 136 -10.22 -3.93 0.69
N ASP A 137 -10.20 -3.87 2.01
CA ASP A 137 -11.36 -3.80 2.87
C ASP A 137 -11.93 -2.38 2.87
N ALA A 138 -13.04 -2.22 2.17
CA ALA A 138 -13.85 -1.02 2.09
C ALA A 138 -15.29 -1.29 2.60
N MET A 139 -15.47 -2.26 3.51
CA MET A 139 -16.81 -2.70 3.91
C MET A 139 -17.46 -1.75 4.94
N PHE A 140 -16.80 -1.51 6.07
CA PHE A 140 -17.37 -0.76 7.18
C PHE A 140 -16.38 0.26 7.73
N GLY A 141 -16.75 1.54 7.66
CA GLY A 141 -15.99 2.64 8.27
C GLY A 141 -16.48 2.95 9.68
N PHE A 142 -16.01 4.09 10.23
CA PHE A 142 -16.28 4.49 11.61
C PHE A 142 -17.77 4.66 11.97
N SER A 143 -18.67 4.87 11.01
CA SER A 143 -20.10 5.07 11.29
C SER A 143 -20.90 3.77 11.41
N PHE A 144 -20.25 2.61 11.27
CA PHE A 144 -20.92 1.32 11.39
C PHE A 144 -21.28 1.01 12.85
N HIS A 145 -22.46 0.41 13.04
CA HIS A 145 -22.95 -0.03 14.35
C HIS A 145 -23.50 -1.45 14.27
N GLY A 146 -23.24 -2.23 15.32
CA GLY A 146 -23.71 -3.60 15.47
C GLY A 146 -22.76 -4.64 14.87
N THR A 147 -23.27 -5.85 14.68
CA THR A 147 -22.50 -6.99 14.16
C THR A 147 -22.63 -7.08 12.64
N PRO A 148 -21.54 -7.36 11.90
CA PRO A 148 -21.61 -7.73 10.49
C PRO A 148 -22.63 -8.85 10.25
N ARG A 149 -23.36 -8.78 9.14
CA ARG A 149 -24.38 -9.77 8.74
C ARG A 149 -24.10 -10.26 7.33
N PRO A 150 -24.70 -11.37 6.89
CA PRO A 150 -24.51 -11.89 5.54
C PRO A 150 -24.75 -10.84 4.45
N PRO A 151 -23.88 -10.77 3.43
CA PRO A 151 -22.71 -11.65 3.20
C PRO A 151 -21.38 -11.11 3.78
N PHE A 152 -21.41 -10.07 4.62
CA PHE A 152 -20.17 -9.40 5.08
C PHE A 152 -19.44 -10.11 6.21
N ASP A 153 -20.16 -10.85 7.05
CA ASP A 153 -19.57 -11.77 8.03
C ASP A 153 -18.74 -12.86 7.35
N ASP A 154 -19.27 -13.50 6.29
CA ASP A 154 -18.55 -14.49 5.50
C ASP A 154 -17.30 -13.90 4.84
N LEU A 155 -17.39 -12.68 4.29
CA LEU A 155 -16.25 -11.98 3.70
C LEU A 155 -15.17 -11.68 4.75
N ILE A 156 -15.56 -11.22 5.94
CA ILE A 156 -14.64 -11.00 7.07
C ILE A 156 -13.98 -12.32 7.48
N HIS A 157 -14.74 -13.42 7.57
CA HIS A 157 -14.18 -14.74 7.88
C HIS A 157 -13.16 -15.19 6.84
N ARG A 158 -13.39 -14.95 5.54
CA ARG A 158 -12.38 -15.22 4.49
C ARG A 158 -11.10 -14.43 4.73
N LEU A 159 -11.18 -13.15 5.11
CA LEU A 159 -9.98 -12.35 5.44
C LEU A 159 -9.24 -12.85 6.69
N VAL A 160 -9.98 -13.30 7.71
CA VAL A 160 -9.39 -13.94 8.90
C VAL A 160 -8.63 -15.19 8.51
N SER A 161 -9.21 -16.06 7.66
CA SER A 161 -8.56 -17.29 7.20
C SER A 161 -7.25 -17.04 6.45
N LEU A 162 -7.15 -15.94 5.68
CA LEU A 162 -5.91 -15.55 5.00
C LEU A 162 -4.77 -15.20 5.98
N SER A 163 -5.10 -14.73 7.18
CA SER A 163 -4.12 -14.38 8.21
C SER A 163 -3.50 -15.62 8.88
N VAL A 164 -4.10 -16.81 8.69
CA VAL A 164 -3.70 -18.08 9.33
C VAL A 164 -2.86 -18.97 8.40
N ILE A 165 -2.83 -18.70 7.10
CA ILE A 165 -2.09 -19.52 6.12
C ILE A 165 -0.58 -19.39 6.39
N GLY A 166 0.06 -20.53 6.70
CA GLY A 166 1.50 -20.62 6.97
C GLY A 166 2.39 -20.25 5.79
N ASN A 167 3.67 -19.96 6.09
CA ASN A 167 4.73 -19.34 5.27
C ASN A 167 5.01 -19.85 3.84
N SER A 168 4.26 -20.81 3.28
CA SER A 168 4.61 -21.44 1.99
C SER A 168 3.92 -20.86 0.76
N ALA A 169 2.89 -20.02 0.90
CA ALA A 169 2.23 -19.33 -0.22
C ALA A 169 2.24 -17.81 -0.03
N LYS A 170 2.50 -17.04 -1.10
CA LYS A 170 2.43 -15.57 -1.10
C LYS A 170 0.97 -15.16 -0.85
N ARG A 171 0.64 -14.82 0.40
CA ARG A 171 -0.71 -14.31 0.73
C ARG A 171 -0.87 -12.87 0.21
N PRO A 172 -2.09 -12.45 -0.15
CA PRO A 172 -2.36 -11.08 -0.54
C PRO A 172 -2.13 -10.14 0.65
N ALA A 173 -1.73 -8.92 0.33
CA ALA A 173 -1.70 -7.84 1.30
C ALA A 173 -3.12 -7.36 1.60
N ILE A 174 -3.48 -7.24 2.88
CA ILE A 174 -4.80 -6.74 3.31
C ILE A 174 -4.69 -5.26 3.66
N VAL A 175 -5.50 -4.42 3.03
CA VAL A 175 -5.53 -2.97 3.22
C VAL A 175 -6.91 -2.58 3.73
N SER A 176 -7.01 -1.94 4.90
CA SER A 176 -8.29 -1.42 5.40
C SER A 176 -8.40 0.09 5.20
N ILE A 177 -9.54 0.52 4.66
CA ILE A 177 -9.91 1.93 4.55
C ILE A 177 -10.55 2.36 5.87
N ASP A 178 -9.99 3.42 6.43
CA ASP A 178 -10.38 4.11 7.64
C ASP A 178 -10.21 3.33 8.96
N ILE A 179 -10.89 2.19 9.05
CA ILE A 179 -10.90 1.24 10.17
C ILE A 179 -11.01 -0.17 9.60
N PRO A 180 -10.34 -1.18 10.19
CA PRO A 180 -10.57 -2.57 9.78
C PRO A 180 -12.00 -3.01 10.08
N SER A 181 -12.71 -3.48 9.06
CA SER A 181 -14.10 -3.91 9.19
C SER A 181 -14.28 -4.98 10.26
N GLY A 182 -15.27 -4.78 11.13
CA GLY A 182 -15.53 -5.67 12.27
C GLY A 182 -14.79 -5.29 13.56
N TRP A 183 -13.84 -4.35 13.52
CA TRP A 183 -13.24 -3.80 14.73
C TRP A 183 -14.18 -2.80 15.41
N HIS A 184 -14.12 -2.70 16.74
CA HIS A 184 -14.72 -1.61 17.49
C HIS A 184 -13.96 -0.31 17.19
N VAL A 185 -14.67 0.77 16.88
CA VAL A 185 -14.10 2.05 16.43
C VAL A 185 -13.11 2.67 17.42
N GLU A 186 -13.27 2.37 18.71
CA GLU A 186 -12.41 2.91 19.76
C GLU A 186 -11.50 1.87 20.41
N GLU A 187 -11.98 0.64 20.54
CA GLU A 187 -11.28 -0.41 21.30
C GLU A 187 -10.49 -1.35 20.40
N GLY A 188 -10.71 -1.29 19.08
CA GLY A 188 -10.09 -2.16 18.10
C GLY A 188 -10.71 -3.55 18.09
N ASP A 189 -9.88 -4.56 17.89
CA ASP A 189 -10.29 -5.97 17.89
C ASP A 189 -10.49 -6.47 19.33
N VAL A 190 -11.70 -6.25 19.87
CA VAL A 190 -12.05 -6.54 21.27
C VAL A 190 -11.88 -8.02 21.63
N ASN A 191 -12.23 -8.92 20.70
CA ASN A 191 -12.22 -10.37 20.94
C ASN A 191 -10.95 -11.05 20.43
N GLY A 192 -10.09 -10.34 19.68
CA GLY A 192 -8.91 -10.93 19.04
C GLY A 192 -9.23 -11.84 17.85
N GLU A 193 -10.47 -11.81 17.35
CA GLU A 193 -10.98 -12.67 16.27
C GLU A 193 -11.00 -11.94 14.92
N GLY A 194 -10.74 -10.64 14.90
CA GLY A 194 -10.67 -9.85 13.68
C GLY A 194 -9.43 -10.14 12.84
N PHE A 195 -9.54 -9.96 11.52
CA PHE A 195 -8.38 -10.04 10.64
C PHE A 195 -7.38 -8.91 10.94
N LYS A 196 -6.11 -9.13 10.57
CA LYS A 196 -5.02 -8.18 10.80
C LYS A 196 -4.57 -7.58 9.47
N PRO A 197 -4.92 -6.33 9.17
CA PRO A 197 -4.48 -5.71 7.92
C PRO A 197 -2.98 -5.44 7.91
N ASP A 198 -2.37 -5.54 6.73
CA ASP A 198 -0.99 -5.15 6.47
C ASP A 198 -0.84 -3.64 6.31
N MET A 199 -1.92 -2.99 5.86
CA MET A 199 -2.03 -1.55 5.75
C MET A 199 -3.33 -1.02 6.32
N LEU A 200 -3.25 0.05 7.10
CA LEU A 200 -4.40 0.87 7.48
C LEU A 200 -4.25 2.25 6.86
N VAL A 201 -5.28 2.72 6.14
CA VAL A 201 -5.35 4.09 5.64
C VAL A 201 -6.42 4.84 6.42
N SER A 202 -6.03 5.50 7.50
CA SER A 202 -6.94 6.35 8.26
C SER A 202 -7.33 7.60 7.47
N LEU A 203 -8.62 7.94 7.44
CA LEU A 203 -9.13 9.11 6.72
C LEU A 203 -9.44 10.26 7.67
N THR A 204 -9.12 11.49 7.25
CA THR A 204 -9.32 12.75 7.98
C THR A 204 -8.43 12.86 9.23
N VAL A 205 -8.64 11.98 10.20
CA VAL A 205 -7.84 11.76 11.42
C VAL A 205 -7.95 10.28 11.80
N PRO A 206 -6.90 9.64 12.32
CA PRO A 206 -6.99 8.26 12.82
C PRO A 206 -8.07 8.12 13.90
N LYS A 207 -8.81 7.01 13.89
CA LYS A 207 -9.75 6.68 14.98
C LYS A 207 -9.02 5.97 16.10
N LEU A 208 -9.60 5.99 17.31
CA LEU A 208 -8.99 5.44 18.52
C LEU A 208 -8.55 3.97 18.38
N CYS A 209 -9.30 3.15 17.63
CA CYS A 209 -8.93 1.77 17.32
C CYS A 209 -7.58 1.63 16.63
N ALA A 210 -7.13 2.64 15.87
CA ALA A 210 -5.87 2.60 15.15
C ALA A 210 -4.65 2.52 16.08
N ARG A 211 -4.80 2.86 17.37
CA ARG A 211 -3.76 2.62 18.39
C ARG A 211 -3.47 1.13 18.62
N LYS A 212 -4.41 0.26 18.24
CA LYS A 212 -4.29 -1.21 18.32
C LYS A 212 -3.81 -1.81 17.00
N PHE A 213 -3.61 -1.00 15.97
CA PHE A 213 -3.07 -1.47 14.70
C PHE A 213 -1.60 -1.87 14.87
N THR A 214 -1.27 -3.07 14.38
CA THR A 214 0.09 -3.63 14.48
C THR A 214 0.69 -3.97 13.11
N GLY A 215 -0.01 -3.63 12.02
CA GLY A 215 0.48 -3.90 10.67
C GLY A 215 1.67 -2.99 10.30
N PRO A 216 2.43 -3.37 9.27
CA PRO A 216 3.66 -2.66 8.88
C PRO A 216 3.43 -1.28 8.24
N ASN A 217 2.22 -0.99 7.76
CA ASN A 217 1.94 0.25 7.04
C ASN A 217 0.73 0.98 7.63
N HIS A 218 0.93 2.17 8.20
CA HIS A 218 -0.18 3.04 8.60
C HIS A 218 -0.04 4.37 7.86
N PHE A 219 -1.09 4.79 7.17
CA PHE A 219 -1.16 6.04 6.43
C PHE A 219 -2.30 6.90 6.94
N LEU A 220 -2.09 8.22 6.89
CA LEU A 220 -3.13 9.22 7.03
C LEU A 220 -3.45 9.79 5.65
N GLY A 221 -4.71 9.69 5.23
CA GLY A 221 -5.27 10.27 4.02
C GLY A 221 -6.35 11.31 4.32
N GLY A 222 -6.96 11.84 3.27
CA GLY A 222 -7.97 12.90 3.40
C GLY A 222 -7.34 14.25 3.75
N ARG A 223 -6.41 14.71 2.91
CA ARG A 223 -5.73 16.01 3.03
C ARG A 223 -6.66 17.19 2.69
N PHE A 224 -7.70 17.38 3.48
CA PHE A 224 -8.69 18.44 3.30
C PHE A 224 -9.14 19.09 4.62
N VAL A 225 -8.58 18.68 5.76
CA VAL A 225 -8.97 19.21 7.08
C VAL A 225 -8.63 20.71 7.18
N PRO A 226 -9.63 21.60 7.30
CA PRO A 226 -9.36 23.03 7.26
C PRO A 226 -8.90 23.55 8.63
N PRO A 227 -8.15 24.67 8.69
CA PRO A 227 -7.62 25.22 9.94
C PRO A 227 -8.64 25.46 11.08
N PRO A 228 -9.91 25.84 10.82
CA PRO A 228 -10.92 25.94 11.88
C PRO A 228 -11.19 24.62 12.60
N ILE A 229 -11.20 23.48 11.88
CA ILE A 229 -11.38 22.15 12.49
C ILE A 229 -10.16 21.77 13.31
N LEU A 230 -8.94 21.97 12.76
CA LEU A 230 -7.69 21.73 13.49
C LEU A 230 -7.66 22.47 14.83
N ARG A 231 -8.05 23.75 14.85
CA ARG A 231 -8.08 24.57 16.07
C ARG A 231 -9.19 24.14 17.03
N LYS A 232 -10.41 23.90 16.53
CA LYS A 232 -11.57 23.55 17.36
C LYS A 232 -11.34 22.24 18.12
N TYR A 233 -10.82 21.23 17.43
CA TYR A 233 -10.59 19.90 17.99
C TYR A 233 -9.16 19.68 18.50
N ARG A 234 -8.30 20.71 18.43
CA ARG A 234 -6.87 20.65 18.82
C ARG A 234 -6.15 19.46 18.18
N LEU A 235 -6.39 19.27 16.89
CA LEU A 235 -5.85 18.15 16.12
C LEU A 235 -4.36 18.37 15.85
N HIS A 236 -3.54 17.40 16.22
CA HIS A 236 -2.13 17.32 15.86
C HIS A 236 -1.97 16.31 14.73
N LEU A 237 -1.87 16.81 13.50
CA LEU A 237 -1.67 16.00 12.29
C LEU A 237 -0.27 16.24 11.73
N PRO A 238 0.37 15.21 11.17
CA PRO A 238 1.67 15.35 10.52
C PRO A 238 1.55 16.21 9.25
N PRO A 239 2.63 16.91 8.86
CA PRO A 239 2.67 17.59 7.58
C PRO A 239 2.67 16.57 6.43
N TYR A 240 1.85 16.83 5.41
CA TYR A 240 1.87 16.04 4.18
C TYR A 240 3.03 16.49 3.28
N PRO A 241 3.85 15.57 2.76
CA PRO A 241 5.00 15.93 1.93
C PRO A 241 4.54 16.43 0.56
N GLY A 242 5.05 17.60 0.15
CA GLY A 242 4.80 18.18 -1.18
C GLY A 242 3.32 18.21 -1.55
N THR A 243 2.99 17.59 -2.68
CA THR A 243 1.61 17.46 -3.21
C THR A 243 0.95 16.12 -2.84
N SER A 244 1.55 15.33 -1.95
CA SER A 244 0.98 14.03 -1.58
C SER A 244 -0.39 14.18 -0.91
N MET A 245 -1.30 13.28 -1.24
CA MET A 245 -2.62 13.17 -0.63
C MET A 245 -2.66 12.19 0.55
N CYS A 246 -1.55 11.51 0.82
CA CYS A 246 -1.36 10.63 1.96
C CYS A 246 0.00 10.88 2.62
N VAL A 247 0.13 10.50 3.89
CA VAL A 247 1.40 10.53 4.61
C VAL A 247 1.49 9.29 5.49
N ARG A 248 2.63 8.61 5.46
CA ARG A 248 2.90 7.49 6.37
C ARG A 248 2.99 7.99 7.80
N ILE A 249 2.31 7.29 8.71
CA ILE A 249 2.25 7.59 10.15
C ILE A 249 2.64 6.36 10.96
N GLY A 250 3.04 6.56 12.22
CA GLY A 250 3.51 5.48 13.09
C GLY A 250 4.97 5.10 12.87
N LYS A 251 5.40 3.99 13.49
CA LYS A 251 6.79 3.52 13.38
C LYS A 251 7.06 3.07 11.95
N ALA A 252 8.09 3.65 11.33
CA ALA A 252 8.62 3.11 10.08
C ALA A 252 8.94 1.62 10.30
N PRO A 253 8.62 0.73 9.35
CA PRO A 253 8.95 -0.68 9.50
C PRO A 253 10.44 -0.79 9.81
N SER A 254 10.77 -1.45 10.92
CA SER A 254 12.16 -1.85 11.17
C SER A 254 12.53 -2.75 10.01
N VAL A 255 13.42 -2.29 9.14
CA VAL A 255 13.89 -3.07 8.00
C VAL A 255 14.50 -4.35 8.57
N ASP A 256 13.80 -5.47 8.41
CA ASP A 256 14.36 -6.77 8.68
C ASP A 256 15.41 -7.01 7.59
N ILE A 257 16.68 -6.86 7.94
CA ILE A 257 17.80 -6.99 6.99
C ILE A 257 17.77 -8.38 6.33
N SER A 258 17.17 -9.39 6.99
CA SER A 258 17.03 -10.73 6.41
C SER A 258 16.02 -10.79 5.26
N SER A 259 14.98 -9.95 5.25
CA SER A 259 13.99 -9.90 4.17
C SER A 259 14.46 -9.11 2.93
N LEU A 260 15.57 -8.37 3.06
CA LEU A 260 16.31 -7.79 1.92
C LEU A 260 17.12 -8.84 1.15
N ARG A 261 17.22 -10.08 1.63
CA ARG A 261 17.83 -11.16 0.86
C ARG A 261 16.82 -11.63 -0.18
N GLU A 262 17.06 -11.28 -1.44
CA GLU A 262 16.42 -11.99 -2.53
C GLU A 262 16.77 -13.48 -2.43
N ASN A 263 15.75 -14.33 -2.51
CA ASN A 263 15.97 -15.76 -2.71
C ASN A 263 16.46 -15.93 -4.16
N TYR A 264 17.78 -15.95 -4.33
CA TYR A 264 18.42 -16.29 -5.59
C TYR A 264 18.17 -17.78 -5.90
N ILE A 265 16.96 -18.11 -6.34
CA ILE A 265 16.68 -19.36 -7.06
C ILE A 265 17.15 -19.11 -8.50
N SER A 266 18.44 -18.91 -8.69
CA SER A 266 19.05 -18.93 -10.02
C SER A 266 19.34 -20.37 -10.41
N PRO A 267 19.31 -20.72 -11.71
CA PRO A 267 19.86 -21.99 -12.15
C PRO A 267 21.30 -22.16 -11.64
N GLU A 268 21.69 -23.37 -11.28
CA GLU A 268 23.07 -23.68 -10.88
C GLU A 268 24.03 -23.35 -12.04
N LEU A 269 25.09 -22.60 -11.75
CA LEU A 269 26.17 -22.35 -12.72
C LEU A 269 27.18 -23.50 -12.66
N LEU A 270 27.03 -24.47 -13.55
CA LEU A 270 27.93 -25.63 -13.63
C LEU A 270 29.10 -25.39 -14.59
N GLU A 271 30.25 -26.01 -14.32
CA GLU A 271 31.46 -25.88 -15.15
C GLU A 271 31.24 -26.34 -16.60
N ASN A 272 30.32 -27.28 -16.83
CA ASN A 272 29.96 -27.74 -18.17
C ASN A 272 28.98 -26.80 -18.93
N GLN A 273 28.51 -25.72 -18.30
CA GLN A 273 27.60 -24.73 -18.88
C GLN A 273 28.29 -23.41 -19.27
N VAL A 274 29.54 -23.22 -18.85
CA VAL A 274 30.36 -22.05 -19.23
C VAL A 274 31.17 -22.32 -20.48
N MET A 275 31.33 -21.28 -21.30
CA MET A 275 32.15 -21.33 -22.50
C MET A 275 33.64 -21.46 -22.15
N SER A 276 34.40 -22.10 -23.03
CA SER A 276 35.83 -22.33 -22.82
C SER A 276 36.67 -21.05 -22.84
N ASP A 277 36.20 -20.03 -23.57
CA ASP A 277 36.82 -18.72 -23.61
C ASP A 277 36.14 -17.78 -22.59
N PRO A 278 36.89 -17.20 -21.65
CA PRO A 278 36.31 -16.36 -20.59
C PRO A 278 35.81 -15.01 -21.11
N PHE A 279 36.34 -14.48 -22.22
CA PHE A 279 35.86 -13.23 -22.81
C PHE A 279 34.55 -13.46 -23.54
N ASP A 280 34.42 -14.56 -24.29
CA ASP A 280 33.15 -14.96 -24.88
C ASP A 280 32.10 -15.16 -23.78
N GLN A 281 32.46 -15.84 -22.67
CA GLN A 281 31.54 -16.08 -21.55
C GLN A 281 31.07 -14.79 -20.91
N PHE A 282 31.99 -13.84 -20.73
CA PHE A 282 31.66 -12.51 -20.22
C PHE A 282 30.71 -11.76 -21.17
N ILE A 283 30.99 -11.74 -22.47
CA ILE A 283 30.17 -11.03 -23.46
C ILE A 283 28.74 -11.56 -23.43
N ARG A 284 28.58 -12.88 -23.38
CA ARG A 284 27.25 -13.51 -23.23
C ARG A 284 26.51 -13.02 -21.99
N TRP A 285 27.13 -13.04 -20.81
CA TRP A 285 26.50 -12.56 -19.58
C TRP A 285 26.21 -11.07 -19.61
N PHE A 286 27.07 -10.28 -20.24
CA PHE A 286 26.86 -8.85 -20.41
C PHE A 286 25.64 -8.58 -21.29
N ASP A 287 25.49 -9.30 -22.40
CA ASP A 287 24.32 -9.20 -23.29
C ASP A 287 23.03 -9.65 -22.60
N GLU A 288 23.09 -10.72 -21.80
CA GLU A 288 21.98 -11.17 -20.96
C GLU A 288 21.56 -10.07 -19.95
N ALA A 289 22.53 -9.42 -19.30
CA ALA A 289 22.27 -8.34 -18.35
C ALA A 289 21.66 -7.09 -19.01
N VAL A 290 22.14 -6.73 -20.21
CA VAL A 290 21.57 -5.64 -21.02
C VAL A 290 20.16 -5.98 -21.45
N THR A 291 19.92 -7.21 -21.93
CA THR A 291 18.60 -7.69 -22.37
C THR A 291 17.59 -7.72 -21.22
N ALA A 292 18.04 -8.05 -20.02
CA ALA A 292 17.22 -8.01 -18.80
C ALA A 292 16.87 -6.59 -18.32
N GLY A 293 17.45 -5.55 -18.93
CA GLY A 293 17.17 -4.15 -18.58
C GLY A 293 17.76 -3.73 -17.23
N LEU A 294 18.83 -4.39 -16.78
CA LEU A 294 19.53 -4.01 -15.56
C LEU A 294 20.05 -2.57 -15.67
N ARG A 295 20.01 -1.83 -14.56
CA ARG A 295 20.50 -0.46 -14.50
C ARG A 295 22.04 -0.45 -14.54
N GLU A 296 22.61 0.29 -15.48
CA GLU A 296 24.07 0.48 -15.63
C GLU A 296 24.86 -0.84 -15.64
N PRO A 297 24.57 -1.77 -16.58
CA PRO A 297 25.20 -3.10 -16.61
C PRO A 297 26.72 -3.03 -16.87
N ASN A 298 27.23 -1.89 -17.33
CA ASN A 298 28.64 -1.59 -17.53
C ASN A 298 29.36 -1.06 -16.29
N ALA A 299 28.68 -0.85 -15.16
CA ALA A 299 29.31 -0.49 -13.89
C ALA A 299 29.90 -1.74 -13.21
N MET A 300 31.22 -1.78 -13.06
CA MET A 300 31.97 -2.96 -12.62
C MET A 300 32.79 -2.67 -11.36
N ALA A 301 32.87 -3.64 -10.45
CA ALA A 301 33.81 -3.62 -9.32
C ALA A 301 35.15 -4.27 -9.75
N LEU A 302 36.13 -3.46 -10.12
CA LEU A 302 37.46 -3.94 -10.49
C LEU A 302 38.33 -4.16 -9.26
N THR A 303 38.68 -5.42 -9.01
CA THR A 303 39.50 -5.84 -7.88
C THR A 303 40.86 -6.34 -8.37
N THR A 304 41.94 -5.75 -7.88
CA THR A 304 43.32 -6.12 -8.25
C THR A 304 44.16 -6.41 -7.02
N ALA A 305 45.04 -7.39 -7.08
CA ALA A 305 46.04 -7.67 -6.05
C ALA A 305 47.44 -7.25 -6.54
N ASN A 306 48.24 -6.65 -5.66
CA ASN A 306 49.65 -6.39 -5.95
C ASN A 306 50.52 -7.65 -5.71
N LYS A 307 51.83 -7.55 -5.93
CA LYS A 307 52.77 -8.67 -5.78
C LYS A 307 52.81 -9.22 -4.34
N GLU A 308 52.48 -8.39 -3.36
CA GLU A 308 52.40 -8.73 -1.94
C GLU A 308 51.01 -9.27 -1.54
N GLY A 309 50.10 -9.45 -2.50
CA GLY A 309 48.73 -9.95 -2.25
C GLY A 309 47.77 -8.92 -1.66
N LYS A 310 48.16 -7.65 -1.55
CA LYS A 310 47.28 -6.58 -1.08
C LYS A 310 46.24 -6.25 -2.15
N VAL A 311 44.98 -6.40 -1.79
CA VAL A 311 43.83 -6.18 -2.66
C VAL A 311 43.38 -4.72 -2.64
N SER A 312 43.01 -4.19 -3.81
CA SER A 312 42.33 -2.90 -3.97
C SER A 312 41.13 -3.08 -4.90
N SER A 313 39.99 -2.53 -4.50
CA SER A 313 38.75 -2.55 -5.30
C SER A 313 38.29 -1.13 -5.61
N ARG A 314 37.81 -0.90 -6.83
CA ARG A 314 37.19 0.36 -7.25
C ARG A 314 36.04 0.12 -8.22
N MET A 315 35.08 1.04 -8.22
CA MET A 315 34.05 1.09 -9.25
C MET A 315 34.63 1.71 -10.53
N VAL A 316 34.42 1.04 -11.65
CA VAL A 316 34.81 1.52 -12.98
C VAL A 316 33.65 1.36 -13.96
N LEU A 317 33.66 2.13 -15.05
CA LEU A 317 32.71 1.99 -16.13
C LEU A 317 33.39 1.28 -17.29
N LEU A 318 32.91 0.09 -17.65
CA LEU A 318 33.36 -0.62 -18.84
C LEU A 318 32.98 0.18 -20.09
N LYS A 319 33.96 0.43 -20.95
CA LYS A 319 33.83 1.14 -22.23
C LYS A 319 33.92 0.20 -23.43
N GLY A 320 34.56 -0.95 -23.27
CA GLY A 320 34.70 -1.94 -24.32
C GLY A 320 35.30 -3.25 -23.81
N VAL A 321 35.03 -4.32 -24.53
CA VAL A 321 35.64 -5.64 -24.34
C VAL A 321 35.98 -6.21 -25.71
N ASP A 322 37.18 -6.75 -25.84
CA ASP A 322 37.63 -7.49 -27.03
C ASP A 322 38.53 -8.66 -26.60
N LYS A 323 39.08 -9.38 -27.58
CA LYS A 323 39.96 -10.54 -27.32
C LYS A 323 41.28 -10.18 -26.62
N GLN A 324 41.64 -8.90 -26.55
CA GLN A 324 42.84 -8.41 -25.86
C GLN A 324 42.53 -8.00 -24.41
N GLY A 325 41.28 -7.73 -24.07
CA GLY A 325 40.87 -7.50 -22.69
C GLY A 325 39.67 -6.57 -22.52
N PHE A 326 39.60 -5.99 -21.32
CA PHE A 326 38.59 -5.00 -20.94
C PHE A 326 39.18 -3.58 -21.01
N VAL A 327 38.35 -2.61 -21.36
CA VAL A 327 38.69 -1.18 -21.36
C VAL A 327 37.77 -0.45 -20.39
N TRP A 328 38.35 0.29 -19.45
CA TRP A 328 37.64 1.03 -18.40
C TRP A 328 38.12 2.48 -18.29
#